data_AF-A0A1W2C9J1-F1
#
_entry.id   AF-A0A1W2C9J1-F1
#
_cell.length_a   1.000
_cell.length_b   1.000
_cell.length_c   1.000
_cell.angle_alpha   90.00
_cell.angle_beta   90.00
_cell.angle_gamma   90.00
#
_symmetry.space_group_name_H-M   'P 1'
#
loop_
_entity.id
_entity.type
_entity.pdbx_description
1 polymer ?
#
loop_
_entity_poly.entity_id
_entity_poly.type
_entity_poly.pdbx_seq_one_letter_code
_entity_poly.pdbx_strand_id
1 'polypeptide(L)'
;MKKIPKAIIITSIIVLILFLSNLVFIVIENNLHTPIEFTSEKWNQDIWQRERMIDSLNSKYDFVSMKYDQIIELLGENGVSEDSGKDKMIYYTGKGTFIQPFLMIQFDEDGNVTETMVNSVNHEKSLFKWIANKIVLFMTK
;
A
#
# COMPACT_ATOMS: atom_id res chain seq x y z
N MET A 1 -30.13 27.50 -40.60
CA MET A 1 -29.40 26.63 -39.66
C MET A 1 -30.10 25.29 -39.56
N LYS A 2 -29.43 24.17 -39.83
CA LYS A 2 -29.99 22.82 -39.61
C LYS A 2 -30.04 22.56 -38.10
N LYS A 3 -31.21 22.16 -37.57
CA LYS A 3 -31.34 21.82 -36.14
C LYS A 3 -30.56 20.52 -35.88
N ILE A 4 -29.68 20.53 -34.88
CA ILE A 4 -28.98 19.32 -34.46
C ILE A 4 -30.03 18.38 -33.83
N PRO A 5 -30.08 17.09 -34.22
CA PRO A 5 -30.97 16.13 -33.62
C PRO A 5 -30.70 15.97 -32.12
N LYS A 6 -31.75 15.98 -31.31
CA LYS A 6 -31.65 15.80 -29.85
C LYS A 6 -30.91 14.52 -29.47
N ALA A 7 -31.04 13.46 -30.27
CA ALA A 7 -30.34 12.19 -30.08
C ALA A 7 -28.81 12.32 -30.16
N ILE A 8 -28.30 13.17 -31.07
CA ILE A 8 -26.86 13.41 -31.19
C ILE A 8 -26.35 14.15 -29.95
N ILE A 9 -27.10 15.16 -29.48
CA ILE A 9 -26.75 15.93 -28.27
C ILE A 9 -26.71 15.01 -27.05
N ILE A 10 -27.72 14.16 -26.86
CA ILE A 10 -27.78 13.21 -25.73
C ILE A 10 -26.62 12.21 -25.79
N THR A 11 -26.34 11.65 -26.96
CA THR A 11 -25.25 10.67 -27.13
C THR A 11 -23.90 11.30 -26.81
N SER A 12 -23.65 12.53 -27.29
CA SER A 12 -22.42 13.27 -26.96
C SER A 12 -22.27 13.55 -25.46
N ILE A 13 -23.37 13.87 -24.77
CA ILE A 13 -23.35 14.07 -23.31
C ILE A 13 -23.00 12.76 -22.59
N ILE A 14 -23.59 11.63 -22.99
CA ILE A 14 -23.29 10.32 -22.38
C ILE A 14 -21.82 9.95 -22.56
N VAL A 15 -21.28 10.10 -23.77
CA VAL A 15 -19.85 9.83 -24.05
C VAL A 15 -18.96 10.74 -23.21
N LEU A 16 -19.31 12.01 -23.06
CA LEU A 16 -18.56 12.95 -22.22
C LEU A 16 -18.58 12.55 -20.75
N ILE A 17 -19.73 12.14 -20.21
CA ILE A 17 -19.85 11.67 -18.81
C ILE A 17 -19.00 10.43 -18.59
N LEU A 18 -19.06 9.45 -19.51
CA LEU A 18 -18.23 8.25 -19.43
C LEU A 18 -16.74 8.59 -19.47
N PHE A 19 -16.32 9.49 -20.36
CA PHE A 19 -14.94 9.94 -20.44
C PHE A 19 -14.47 10.63 -19.14
N LEU A 20 -15.28 11.55 -18.60
CA LEU A 20 -14.97 12.23 -17.34
C LEU A 20 -14.92 11.25 -16.15
N SER A 21 -15.82 10.26 -16.11
CA SER A 21 -15.81 9.24 -15.05
C SER A 21 -14.52 8.39 -15.07
N ASN A 22 -13.99 8.06 -16.25
CA ASN A 22 -12.72 7.35 -16.38
C ASN A 22 -11.55 8.21 -15.89
N LEU A 23 -11.53 9.52 -16.21
CA LEU A 23 -10.49 10.41 -15.71
C LEU A 23 -10.51 10.51 -14.17
N VAL A 24 -11.69 10.62 -13.57
CA VAL A 24 -11.84 10.65 -12.10
C VAL A 24 -11.33 9.34 -11.49
N PHE A 25 -11.68 8.20 -12.08
CA PHE A 25 -11.19 6.89 -11.63
C PHE A 25 -9.66 6.80 -11.67
N ILE A 26 -9.04 7.18 -12.79
CA ILE A 26 -7.58 7.20 -12.95
C ILE A 26 -6.90 8.11 -11.93
N VAL A 27 -7.48 9.29 -11.64
CA VAL A 27 -6.93 10.21 -10.64
C VAL A 27 -7.01 9.62 -9.24
N ILE A 28 -8.14 9.00 -8.88
CA ILE A 28 -8.31 8.35 -7.58
C ILE A 28 -7.33 7.19 -7.42
N GLU A 29 -7.27 6.30 -8.41
CA GLU A 29 -6.40 5.13 -8.40
C GLU A 29 -4.92 5.54 -8.28
N ASN A 30 -4.45 6.50 -9.08
CA ASN A 30 -3.09 7.00 -8.97
C ASN A 30 -2.78 7.63 -7.60
N ASN A 31 -3.73 8.35 -6.99
CA ASN A 31 -3.53 8.92 -5.66
C ASN A 31 -3.59 7.89 -4.54
N LEU A 32 -4.24 6.73 -4.74
CA LEU A 32 -4.29 5.64 -3.78
C LEU A 32 -3.02 4.77 -3.82
N HIS A 33 -2.35 4.69 -4.96
CA HIS A 33 -1.16 3.83 -5.14
C HIS A 33 0.19 4.54 -4.99
N THR A 34 0.21 5.86 -4.77
CA THR A 34 1.48 6.56 -4.49
C THR A 34 2.08 6.12 -3.15
N PRO A 35 3.37 5.74 -3.10
CA PRO A 35 4.08 5.54 -1.84
C PRO A 35 4.01 6.80 -0.98
N ILE A 36 3.82 6.62 0.32
CA ILE A 36 3.79 7.73 1.28
C ILE A 36 5.02 7.61 2.18
N GLU A 37 5.66 8.74 2.48
CA GLU A 37 6.74 8.79 3.46
C GLU A 37 6.24 8.41 4.86
N PHE A 38 6.94 7.45 5.48
CA PHE A 38 6.65 6.98 6.81
C PHE A 38 6.93 8.06 7.86
N THR A 39 5.93 8.30 8.70
CA THR A 39 6.08 8.95 10.00
C THR A 39 5.24 8.20 11.03
N SER A 40 5.70 8.13 12.29
CA SER A 40 4.96 7.50 13.38
C SER A 40 3.56 8.11 13.55
N GLU A 41 3.41 9.41 13.32
CA GLU A 41 2.11 10.08 13.32
C GLU A 41 1.17 9.55 12.24
N LYS A 42 1.61 9.52 10.97
CA LYS A 42 0.79 9.03 9.85
C LYS A 42 0.46 7.55 10.00
N TRP A 43 1.42 6.77 10.46
CA TRP A 43 1.23 5.36 10.77
C TRP A 43 0.11 5.12 11.78
N ASN A 44 0.02 5.96 12.80
CA ASN A 44 -1.00 5.82 13.84
C ASN A 44 -2.34 6.47 13.50
N GLN A 45 -2.39 7.37 12.52
CA GLN A 45 -3.62 8.03 12.08
C GLN A 45 -4.55 7.11 11.28
N ASP A 46 -4.02 6.34 10.32
CA ASP A 46 -4.84 5.53 9.42
C ASP A 46 -4.18 4.17 9.12
N ILE A 47 -4.73 3.13 9.76
CA ILE A 47 -4.30 1.74 9.58
C ILE A 47 -4.40 1.32 8.11
N TRP A 48 -5.38 1.83 7.37
CA TRP A 48 -5.66 1.40 6.00
C TRP A 48 -4.65 1.90 4.97
N GLN A 49 -3.77 2.82 5.35
CA GLN A 49 -2.74 3.39 4.48
C GLN A 49 -1.32 2.96 4.85
N ARG A 50 -1.16 2.14 5.89
CA ARG A 50 0.16 1.69 6.36
C ARG A 50 0.93 0.91 5.30
N GLU A 51 0.26 0.12 4.48
CA GLU A 51 0.88 -0.62 3.37
C GLU A 51 1.66 0.31 2.42
N ARG A 52 1.16 1.52 2.18
CA ARG A 52 1.81 2.52 1.31
C ARG A 52 3.08 3.11 1.92
N MET A 53 3.26 2.95 3.23
CA MET A 53 4.42 3.45 3.99
C MET A 53 5.48 2.37 4.24
N ILE A 54 5.17 1.09 4.02
CA ILE A 54 6.10 -0.03 4.31
C ILE A 54 7.44 0.12 3.57
N ASP A 55 7.40 0.52 2.29
CA ASP A 55 8.63 0.72 1.52
C ASP A 55 9.51 1.84 2.12
N SER A 56 8.91 2.97 2.51
CA SER A 56 9.62 4.08 3.17
C SER A 56 10.11 3.68 4.57
N LEU A 57 9.29 2.97 5.35
CA LEU A 57 9.63 2.46 6.67
C LEU A 57 10.88 1.56 6.62
N ASN A 58 10.88 0.56 5.73
CA ASN A 58 12.00 -0.38 5.55
C ASN A 58 13.25 0.30 4.97
N SER A 59 13.09 1.40 4.22
CA SER A 59 14.24 2.16 3.71
C SER A 59 14.92 3.00 4.78
N LYS A 60 14.16 3.43 5.80
CA LYS A 60 14.61 4.37 6.84
C LYS A 60 15.10 3.66 8.10
N TYR A 61 14.56 2.48 8.40
CA TYR A 61 14.87 1.74 9.61
C TYR A 61 15.27 0.31 9.28
N ASP A 62 16.40 -0.12 9.83
CA ASP A 62 16.74 -1.54 9.91
C ASP A 62 16.17 -2.08 11.23
N PHE A 63 15.15 -2.92 11.11
CA PHE A 63 14.47 -3.49 12.26
C PHE A 63 15.31 -4.51 13.01
N VAL A 64 16.27 -5.15 12.35
CA VAL A 64 17.03 -6.25 12.96
C VAL A 64 17.79 -5.73 14.18
N SER A 65 17.71 -6.49 15.29
CA SER A 65 18.26 -6.13 16.60
C SER A 65 17.57 -4.97 17.34
N MET A 66 16.50 -4.38 16.80
CA MET A 66 15.67 -3.45 17.59
C MET A 66 14.98 -4.21 18.72
N LYS A 67 14.77 -3.55 19.85
CA LYS A 67 14.01 -4.12 20.97
C LYS A 67 12.52 -3.88 20.82
N TYR A 68 11.72 -4.75 21.45
CA TYR A 68 10.27 -4.59 21.55
C TYR A 68 9.82 -3.15 21.87
N ASP A 69 10.40 -2.54 22.92
CA ASP A 69 10.01 -1.19 23.34
C ASP A 69 10.31 -0.13 22.27
N GLN A 70 11.38 -0.32 21.49
CA GLN A 70 11.74 0.59 20.39
C GLN A 70 10.76 0.45 19.22
N ILE A 71 10.25 -0.75 18.97
CA ILE A 71 9.20 -0.99 17.98
C ILE A 71 7.91 -0.28 18.40
N ILE A 72 7.51 -0.41 19.66
CA ILE A 72 6.33 0.28 20.19
C ILE A 72 6.50 1.80 20.17
N GLU A 73 7.68 2.31 20.52
CA GLU A 73 7.97 3.75 20.41
C GLU A 73 7.85 4.25 18.96
N LEU A 74 8.31 3.46 17.99
CA LEU A 74 8.32 3.83 16.58
C LEU A 74 6.93 3.72 15.93
N LEU A 75 6.23 2.60 16.14
CA LEU A 75 5.02 2.22 15.40
C LEU A 75 3.75 2.37 16.25
N GLY A 76 3.87 2.54 17.57
CA GLY A 76 2.73 2.52 18.49
C GLY A 76 2.09 1.13 18.61
N GLU A 77 1.06 1.03 19.44
CA GLU A 77 0.27 -0.20 19.63
C GLU A 77 -1.00 -0.25 18.76
N ASN A 78 -1.30 0.84 18.05
CA ASN A 78 -2.51 0.91 17.25
C ASN A 78 -2.46 -0.12 16.11
N GLY A 79 -3.53 -0.92 15.95
CA GLY A 79 -3.65 -1.91 14.88
C GLY A 79 -2.74 -3.13 15.04
N VAL A 80 -2.21 -3.38 16.25
CA VAL A 80 -1.61 -4.66 16.60
C VAL A 80 -2.70 -5.74 16.64
N SER A 81 -2.45 -6.87 16.00
CA SER A 81 -3.37 -8.01 15.94
C SER A 81 -3.42 -8.75 17.27
N GLU A 82 -4.59 -9.31 17.59
CA GLU A 82 -4.79 -10.22 18.71
C GLU A 82 -3.94 -11.50 18.60
N ASP A 83 -3.51 -11.86 17.38
CA ASP A 83 -2.59 -12.99 17.13
C ASP A 83 -1.13 -12.69 17.51
N SER A 84 -0.84 -11.48 18.00
CA SER A 84 0.47 -11.12 18.51
C SER A 84 0.76 -11.86 19.83
N GLY A 85 2.02 -12.21 20.04
CA GLY A 85 2.48 -13.01 21.17
C GLY A 85 3.80 -12.50 21.74
N LYS A 86 4.44 -13.32 22.57
CA LYS A 86 5.75 -12.98 23.15
C LYS A 86 6.88 -12.97 22.11
N ASP A 87 6.75 -13.84 21.11
CA ASP A 87 7.73 -14.10 20.06
C ASP A 87 7.47 -13.33 18.77
N LYS A 88 6.32 -12.64 18.66
CA LYS A 88 5.97 -11.89 17.46
C LYS A 88 4.96 -10.78 17.72
N MET A 89 5.06 -9.72 16.93
CA MET A 89 4.08 -8.64 16.86
C MET A 89 3.59 -8.49 15.43
N ILE A 90 2.27 -8.42 15.25
CA ILE A 90 1.66 -8.36 13.93
C ILE A 90 0.86 -7.07 13.84
N TYR A 91 1.21 -6.19 12.90
CA TYR A 91 0.46 -4.99 12.57
C TYR A 91 -0.41 -5.23 11.34
N TYR A 92 -1.70 -4.88 11.42
CA TYR A 92 -2.51 -4.72 10.22
C TYR A 92 -2.02 -3.51 9.43
N THR A 93 -1.84 -3.69 8.12
CA THR A 93 -1.28 -2.65 7.24
C THR A 93 -2.27 -2.13 6.21
N GLY A 94 -3.46 -2.73 6.10
CA GLY A 94 -4.41 -2.39 5.04
C GLY A 94 -5.66 -3.26 5.10
N LYS A 95 -6.54 -3.09 4.11
CA LYS A 95 -7.80 -3.83 4.00
C LYS A 95 -7.67 -4.96 2.97
N GLY A 96 -7.74 -6.19 3.45
CA GLY A 96 -7.89 -7.39 2.65
C GLY A 96 -9.33 -7.91 2.69
N THR A 97 -9.74 -8.58 1.62
CA THR A 97 -11.06 -9.24 1.52
C THR A 97 -11.07 -10.61 2.18
N PHE A 98 -10.02 -11.42 1.97
CA PHE A 98 -9.91 -12.77 2.53
C PHE A 98 -8.76 -12.91 3.54
N ILE A 99 -7.63 -12.27 3.27
CA ILE A 99 -6.47 -12.22 4.14
C ILE A 99 -6.11 -10.75 4.31
N GLN A 100 -6.10 -10.27 5.55
CA GLN A 100 -5.69 -8.90 5.84
C GLN A 100 -4.18 -8.77 5.59
N PRO A 101 -3.72 -7.74 4.87
CA PRO A 101 -2.29 -7.46 4.75
C PRO A 101 -1.73 -7.08 6.13
N PHE A 102 -0.49 -7.51 6.37
CA PHE A 102 0.16 -7.35 7.66
C PHE A 102 1.67 -7.10 7.55
N LEU A 103 2.23 -6.52 8.59
CA LEU A 103 3.65 -6.50 8.91
C LEU A 103 3.84 -7.32 10.19
N MET A 104 4.60 -8.40 10.11
CA MET A 104 4.96 -9.24 11.25
C MET A 104 6.42 -8.95 11.60
N ILE A 105 6.67 -8.82 12.90
CA ILE A 105 8.00 -8.61 13.49
C ILE A 105 8.20 -9.75 14.47
N GLN A 106 9.22 -10.59 14.25
CA GLN A 106 9.57 -11.70 15.15
C GLN A 106 10.67 -11.28 16.11
N PHE A 107 10.60 -11.78 17.34
CA PHE A 107 11.55 -11.51 18.41
C PHE A 107 12.24 -12.79 18.88
N ASP A 108 13.48 -12.67 19.34
CA ASP A 108 14.17 -13.71 20.10
C ASP A 108 13.74 -13.74 21.58
N GLU A 109 14.33 -14.66 22.36
CA GLU A 109 14.06 -14.78 23.80
C GLU A 109 14.49 -13.54 24.61
N ASP A 110 15.43 -12.75 24.08
CA ASP A 110 15.94 -11.51 24.68
C ASP A 110 15.10 -10.28 24.26
N GLY A 111 14.07 -10.47 23.44
CA GLY A 111 13.17 -9.42 22.95
C GLY A 111 13.75 -8.56 21.83
N ASN A 112 14.79 -9.02 21.13
CA ASN A 112 15.35 -8.35 19.96
C ASN A 112 14.70 -8.89 18.68
N VAL A 113 14.49 -8.01 17.71
CA VAL A 113 13.94 -8.39 16.41
C VAL A 113 14.93 -9.25 15.65
N THR A 114 14.46 -10.42 15.21
CA THR A 114 15.23 -11.36 14.39
C THR A 114 14.84 -11.29 12.93
N GLU A 115 13.55 -11.06 12.64
CA GLU A 115 13.00 -11.09 11.30
C GLU A 115 11.78 -10.17 11.17
N THR A 116 11.59 -9.59 9.98
CA THR A 116 10.36 -8.91 9.60
C THR A 116 9.79 -9.54 8.33
N MET A 117 8.47 -9.73 8.31
CA MET A 117 7.73 -10.29 7.17
C MET A 117 6.57 -9.37 6.81
N VAL A 118 6.45 -9.02 5.54
CA VAL A 118 5.34 -8.23 5.02
C VAL A 118 4.49 -9.12 4.13
N ASN A 119 3.20 -9.20 4.45
CA ASN A 119 2.20 -9.74 3.55
C ASN A 119 1.36 -8.59 2.99
N SER A 120 1.44 -8.37 1.68
CA SER A 120 0.69 -7.34 0.96
C SER A 120 -0.19 -8.01 -0.08
N VAL A 121 -1.44 -7.51 -0.21
CA VAL A 121 -2.41 -8.02 -1.19
C VAL A 121 -2.09 -7.51 -2.61
N ASN A 122 -1.11 -6.61 -2.78
CA ASN A 122 -0.73 -6.07 -4.08
C ASN A 122 0.12 -7.05 -4.91
N HIS A 123 -0.57 -8.04 -5.49
CA HIS A 123 -0.07 -8.90 -6.56
C HIS A 123 0.42 -8.12 -7.81
N GLU A 124 0.09 -6.84 -7.95
CA GLU A 124 0.44 -6.02 -9.12
C GLU A 124 1.88 -5.48 -9.13
N LYS A 125 2.51 -5.21 -7.98
CA LYS A 125 3.91 -4.72 -7.96
C LYS A 125 4.88 -5.75 -8.55
N SER A 126 4.56 -7.05 -8.46
CA SER A 126 5.30 -8.13 -9.12
C SER A 126 5.22 -8.05 -10.64
N LEU A 127 4.02 -7.81 -11.18
CA LEU A 127 3.75 -7.76 -12.61
C LEU A 127 4.39 -6.53 -13.27
N PHE A 128 4.23 -5.33 -12.68
CA PHE A 128 4.87 -4.12 -13.20
C PHE A 128 6.40 -4.15 -13.07
N LYS A 129 6.95 -4.70 -11.98
CA LYS A 129 8.40 -4.89 -11.82
C LYS A 129 8.95 -5.91 -12.82
N TRP A 130 8.21 -6.97 -13.13
CA TRP A 130 8.55 -7.94 -14.17
C TRP A 130 8.48 -7.35 -15.58
N ILE A 131 7.42 -6.58 -15.90
CA ILE A 131 7.28 -5.88 -17.19
C ILE A 131 8.38 -4.83 -17.37
N ALA A 132 8.67 -4.02 -16.34
CA ALA A 132 9.72 -3.01 -16.39
C ALA A 132 11.11 -3.64 -16.62
N ASN A 133 11.43 -4.74 -15.92
CA ASN A 133 12.70 -5.47 -16.15
C ASN A 133 12.77 -6.06 -17.57
N LYS A 134 11.67 -6.58 -18.11
CA LYS A 134 11.60 -7.10 -19.49
C LYS A 134 11.83 -5.99 -20.52
N ILE A 135 11.26 -4.81 -20.33
CA ILE A 135 11.43 -3.66 -21.24
C ILE A 135 12.88 -3.13 -21.20
N VAL A 136 13.48 -3.00 -20.01
CA VAL A 136 14.88 -2.55 -19.86
C VAL A 136 15.85 -3.54 -20.53
N LEU A 137 15.65 -4.85 -20.34
CA LEU A 137 16.44 -5.90 -21.00
C LEU A 137 16.27 -5.93 -22.53
N PHE A 138 15.14 -5.45 -23.05
CA PHE A 138 14.89 -5.36 -24.49
C PHE A 138 15.51 -4.11 -25.12
N MET A 139 15.68 -3.03 -24.34
CA MET A 139 16.30 -1.78 -24.80
C MET A 139 17.84 -1.74 -24.67
N THR A 140 18.43 -2.72 -23.99
CA THR A 140 19.89 -2.82 -23.76
C THR A 140 20.56 -3.91 -24.59
N LYS A 141 19.84 -4.50 -25.54
CA LYS A 141 20.37 -5.36 -26.62
C LYS A 141 20.18 -4.67 -27.96
#